data_AF-A0A0S3UHM0-F1
#
_entry.id   AF-A0A0S3UHM0-F1
#
_cell.length_a   1.000
_cell.length_b   1.000
_cell.length_c   1.000
_cell.angle_alpha   90.00
_cell.angle_beta   90.00
_cell.angle_gamma   90.00
#
_symmetry.space_group_name_H-M   'P 1'
#
loop_
_entity.id
_entity.type
_entity.pdbx_description
1 polymer ?
#
loop_
_entity_poly.entity_id
_entity_poly.type
_entity_poly.pdbx_seq_one_letter_code
_entity_poly.pdbx_strand_id
1 'polypeptide(L)'
;MDKKKIMMLLFLLMATAIGAYAQGNGIAGINEATKMVTSYFDPGTKLIYAVGAVVGLIGGIKVYNKFSSGDPDTSKTAASWFGACIFLIVAATILRSFFL
;
A
#
# COMPACT_ATOMS: atom_id res chain seq x y z
N MET A 1 -27.59 40.09 -36.10
CA MET A 1 -26.46 39.14 -36.02
C MET A 1 -26.63 38.12 -37.14
N ASP A 2 -25.70 38.04 -38.08
CA ASP A 2 -25.85 37.18 -39.27
C ASP A 2 -25.96 35.70 -38.87
N LYS A 3 -26.86 34.95 -39.51
CA LYS A 3 -27.06 33.50 -39.24
C LYS A 3 -25.75 32.71 -39.30
N LYS A 4 -24.81 33.13 -40.16
CA LYS A 4 -23.46 32.56 -40.26
C LYS A 4 -22.62 32.76 -38.99
N LYS A 5 -22.70 33.93 -38.35
CA LYS A 5 -22.02 34.22 -37.07
C LYS A 5 -22.61 33.40 -35.93
N ILE A 6 -23.91 33.18 -35.92
CA ILE A 6 -24.59 32.33 -34.92
C ILE A 6 -24.16 30.86 -35.06
N MET A 7 -24.13 30.32 -36.28
CA MET A 7 -23.65 28.95 -36.51
C MET A 7 -22.17 28.79 -36.12
N MET A 8 -21.33 29.79 -36.41
CA MET A 8 -19.92 29.76 -36.06
C MET A 8 -19.70 29.81 -34.53
N LEU A 9 -20.52 30.57 -33.80
CA LEU A 9 -20.47 30.60 -32.34
C LEU A 9 -20.89 29.26 -31.71
N LEU A 10 -21.96 28.65 -32.24
CA LEU A 10 -22.45 27.35 -31.79
C LEU A 10 -21.42 26.24 -32.03
N PHE A 11 -20.74 26.27 -33.19
CA PHE A 11 -19.65 25.34 -33.50
C PHE A 11 -18.46 25.49 -32.54
N LEU A 12 -18.09 26.73 -32.21
CA LEU A 12 -17.01 27.01 -31.28
C LEU A 12 -17.33 26.52 -29.85
N LEU A 13 -18.58 26.72 -29.40
CA LEU A 13 -19.07 26.22 -28.12
C LEU A 13 -19.01 24.69 -28.04
N MET A 14 -19.45 23.98 -29.10
CA MET A 14 -19.32 22.51 -29.16
C MET A 14 -17.87 22.03 -29.16
N ALA A 15 -16.97 22.71 -29.87
CA ALA A 15 -15.55 22.34 -29.89
C ALA A 15 -14.88 22.50 -28.51
N THR A 16 -15.22 23.54 -27.76
CA THR A 16 -14.71 23.73 -26.40
C THR A 16 -15.27 22.72 -25.39
N ALA A 17 -16.51 22.25 -25.58
CA ALA A 17 -17.10 21.24 -24.72
C ALA A 17 -16.36 19.89 -24.86
N ILE A 18 -16.00 19.48 -26.08
CA ILE A 18 -15.27 18.23 -26.33
C ILE A 18 -13.85 18.28 -25.75
N GLY A 19 -13.18 19.43 -25.83
CA GLY A 19 -11.85 19.64 -25.23
C GLY A 19 -11.84 19.55 -23.71
N ALA A 20 -12.92 19.97 -23.04
CA ALA A 20 -13.04 19.90 -21.58
C ALA A 20 -13.20 18.47 -21.04
N TYR A 21 -13.87 17.58 -21.78
CA TYR A 21 -13.98 16.15 -21.42
C TYR A 21 -12.70 15.35 -21.70
N ALA A 22 -11.86 15.83 -22.63
CA ALA A 22 -10.57 15.22 -22.95
C ALA A 22 -9.40 15.81 -22.13
N GLN A 23 -9.64 16.85 -21.34
CA GLN A 23 -8.71 17.34 -20.32
C GLN A 23 -8.73 16.38 -19.11
N GLY A 24 -8.42 15.11 -19.38
CA GLY A 24 -8.07 14.12 -18.38
C GLY A 24 -6.81 14.61 -17.69
N ASN A 25 -7.01 15.36 -16.61
CA ASN A 25 -5.94 15.86 -15.78
C ASN A 25 -5.14 14.62 -15.36
N GLY A 26 -3.90 14.43 -15.85
CA GLY A 26 -3.09 13.26 -15.47
C GLY A 26 -3.00 13.11 -13.94
N ILE A 27 -3.11 14.24 -13.24
CA ILE A 27 -3.28 14.37 -11.79
C ILE A 27 -4.55 13.65 -11.27
N ALA A 28 -5.68 13.70 -11.96
CA ALA A 28 -6.91 13.00 -11.58
C ALA A 28 -6.74 11.47 -11.65
N GLY A 29 -6.10 10.97 -12.70
CA GLY A 29 -5.77 9.54 -12.82
C GLY A 29 -4.76 9.09 -11.75
N ILE A 30 -3.74 9.90 -11.47
CA ILE A 30 -2.78 9.65 -10.37
C ILE A 30 -3.50 9.63 -9.02
N ASN A 31 -4.38 10.60 -8.75
CA ASN A 31 -5.14 10.68 -7.50
C ASN A 31 -6.08 9.48 -7.31
N GLU A 32 -6.70 9.00 -8.38
CA GLU A 32 -7.57 7.81 -8.36
C GLU A 32 -6.76 6.54 -8.12
N ALA A 33 -5.61 6.38 -8.80
CA ALA A 33 -4.69 5.27 -8.56
C ALA A 33 -4.12 5.29 -7.13
N THR A 34 -3.77 6.46 -6.60
CA THR A 34 -3.33 6.62 -5.21
C THR A 34 -4.44 6.21 -4.24
N LYS A 35 -5.68 6.66 -4.43
CA LYS A 35 -6.82 6.24 -3.60
C LYS A 35 -7.03 4.73 -3.60
N MET A 36 -6.97 4.12 -4.77
CA MET A 36 -7.08 2.67 -4.93
C MET A 36 -5.99 1.97 -4.13
N VAL A 37 -4.72 2.38 -4.30
CA VAL A 37 -3.57 1.80 -3.60
C VAL A 37 -3.67 1.99 -2.08
N THR A 38 -3.97 3.20 -1.59
CA THR A 38 -4.14 3.49 -0.16
C THR A 38 -5.26 2.65 0.47
N SER A 39 -6.35 2.36 -0.26
CA SER A 39 -7.44 1.52 0.24
C SER A 39 -7.01 0.09 0.58
N TYR A 40 -5.96 -0.43 -0.07
CA TYR A 40 -5.42 -1.76 0.18
C TYR A 40 -4.42 -1.81 1.35
N PHE A 41 -3.90 -0.67 1.80
CA PHE A 41 -2.89 -0.63 2.87
C PHE A 41 -3.46 -1.09 4.21
N ASP A 42 -4.61 -0.57 4.63
CA ASP A 42 -5.23 -0.97 5.90
C ASP A 42 -5.53 -2.48 6.01
N PRO A 43 -6.18 -3.13 5.03
CA PRO A 43 -6.34 -4.58 5.05
C PRO A 43 -4.99 -5.32 4.89
N GLY A 44 -4.07 -4.80 4.08
CA GLY A 44 -2.72 -5.37 3.90
C GLY A 44 -1.89 -5.38 5.19
N THR A 45 -1.91 -4.29 5.97
CA THR A 45 -1.23 -4.19 7.25
C THR A 45 -1.79 -5.19 8.26
N LYS A 46 -3.12 -5.36 8.32
CA LYS A 46 -3.76 -6.38 9.16
C LYS A 46 -3.31 -7.79 8.79
N LEU A 47 -3.20 -8.09 7.49
CA LEU A 47 -2.68 -9.38 7.02
C LEU A 47 -1.22 -9.59 7.43
N ILE A 48 -0.36 -8.57 7.31
CA ILE A 48 1.05 -8.67 7.75
C ILE A 48 1.12 -8.94 9.25
N TYR A 49 0.30 -8.28 10.08
CA TYR A 49 0.26 -8.57 11.51
C TYR A 49 -0.22 -9.99 11.82
N ALA A 50 -1.22 -10.50 11.10
CA ALA A 50 -1.66 -11.88 11.24
C ALA A 50 -0.55 -12.88 10.88
N VAL A 51 0.16 -12.65 9.78
CA VAL A 51 1.31 -13.48 9.37
C VAL A 51 2.45 -13.39 10.39
N GLY A 52 2.76 -12.19 10.86
CA GLY A 52 3.76 -11.95 11.90
C GLY A 52 3.47 -12.71 13.19
N ALA A 53 2.20 -12.77 13.60
CA ALA A 53 1.77 -13.55 14.76
C ALA A 53 1.99 -15.06 14.56
N VAL A 54 1.61 -15.60 13.40
CA VAL A 54 1.78 -17.03 13.08
C VAL A 54 3.26 -17.42 13.02
N VAL A 55 4.07 -16.67 12.27
CA VAL A 55 5.52 -16.95 12.14
C VAL A 55 6.24 -16.72 13.46
N GLY A 56 5.82 -15.73 14.24
CA GLY A 56 6.29 -15.47 15.61
C GLY A 56 6.08 -16.67 16.52
N LEU A 57 4.85 -17.22 16.56
CA LEU A 57 4.56 -18.41 17.35
C LEU A 57 5.38 -19.62 16.92
N ILE A 58 5.48 -19.89 15.61
CA ILE A 58 6.26 -21.03 15.08
C ILE A 58 7.74 -20.91 15.48
N GLY A 59 8.33 -19.72 15.32
CA GLY A 59 9.71 -19.48 15.71
C GLY A 59 9.94 -19.58 17.22
N GLY A 60 8.98 -19.12 18.03
CA GLY A 60 9.02 -19.27 19.48
C GLY A 60 9.01 -20.73 19.93
N ILE A 61 8.17 -21.57 19.32
CA ILE A 61 8.14 -23.02 19.56
C ILE A 61 9.51 -23.64 19.21
N LYS A 62 10.13 -23.22 18.10
CA LYS A 62 11.46 -23.72 17.71
C LYS A 62 12.55 -23.32 18.71
N VAL A 63 12.51 -22.10 19.23
CA VAL A 63 13.43 -21.63 20.28
C VAL A 63 13.23 -22.43 21.57
N TYR A 64 11.97 -22.63 21.98
CA TYR A 64 11.63 -23.45 23.15
C TYR A 64 12.16 -24.89 23.02
N ASN A 65 11.99 -25.51 21.85
CA ASN A 65 12.48 -26.86 21.61
C ASN A 65 14.01 -26.95 21.76
N LYS A 66 14.76 -25.98 21.20
CA LYS A 66 16.22 -25.90 21.37
C LYS A 66 16.63 -25.64 22.83
N PHE A 67 15.90 -24.77 23.53
CA PHE A 67 16.11 -24.49 24.94
C PHE A 67 15.91 -25.76 25.79
N SER A 68 14.81 -26.47 25.54
CA SER A 68 14.47 -27.71 26.24
C SER A 68 15.44 -28.85 25.96
N SER A 69 16.13 -28.86 24.81
CA SER A 69 17.14 -29.85 24.47
C SER A 69 18.55 -29.49 24.93
N GLY A 70 18.74 -28.34 25.60
CA GLY A 70 20.06 -27.88 26.05
C GLY A 70 20.99 -27.48 24.90
N ASP A 71 20.44 -27.09 23.75
CA ASP A 71 21.24 -26.74 22.56
C ASP A 71 22.02 -25.43 22.81
N PRO A 72 23.36 -25.41 22.66
CA PRO A 72 24.17 -24.22 22.90
C PRO A 72 23.87 -23.06 21.92
N ASP A 73 23.27 -23.32 20.76
CA ASP A 73 22.84 -22.32 19.79
C ASP A 73 21.45 -21.73 20.10
N THR A 74 20.84 -22.06 21.24
CA THR A 74 19.53 -21.54 21.62
C THR A 74 19.53 -20.01 21.69
N SER A 75 20.52 -19.40 22.35
CA SER A 75 20.62 -17.94 22.47
C SER A 75 20.73 -17.25 21.11
N LYS A 76 21.48 -17.85 20.17
CA LYS A 76 21.61 -17.36 18.79
C LYS A 76 20.28 -17.48 18.02
N THR A 77 19.59 -18.60 18.18
CA THR A 77 18.28 -18.83 17.54
C THR A 77 17.21 -17.89 18.12
N ALA A 78 17.20 -17.69 19.43
CA ALA A 78 16.28 -16.81 20.14
C ALA A 78 16.48 -15.35 19.73
N ALA A 79 17.74 -14.88 19.70
CA ALA A 79 18.07 -13.53 19.25
C ALA A 79 17.67 -13.29 17.79
N SER A 80 17.95 -14.26 16.90
CA SER A 80 17.58 -14.15 15.48
C SER A 80 16.07 -14.11 15.28
N TRP A 81 15.32 -14.97 15.99
CA TRP A 81 13.85 -14.99 15.93
C TRP A 81 13.24 -13.69 16.45
N PHE A 82 13.70 -13.21 17.59
CA PHE A 82 13.18 -11.99 18.20
C PHE A 82 13.45 -10.76 17.34
N GLY A 83 14.67 -10.65 16.79
CA GLY A 83 15.03 -9.60 15.84
C GLY A 83 14.17 -9.63 14.58
N ALA A 84 13.88 -10.82 14.02
CA ALA A 84 12.99 -10.96 12.87
C ALA A 84 11.55 -10.55 13.18
N CYS A 85 11.03 -10.86 14.38
CA CYS A 85 9.69 -10.46 14.80
C CYS A 85 9.57 -8.93 14.90
N ILE A 86 10.54 -8.26 15.53
CA ILE A 86 10.56 -6.80 15.63
C ILE A 86 10.64 -6.18 14.22
N PHE A 87 11.52 -6.70 13.37
CA PHE A 87 11.68 -6.22 12.01
C PHE A 87 10.37 -6.27 11.22
N LEU A 88 9.61 -7.37 11.30
CA LEU A 88 8.33 -7.49 10.59
C LEU A 88 7.30 -6.44 11.03
N ILE A 89 7.22 -6.14 12.34
CA ILE A 89 6.31 -5.11 12.85
C ILE A 89 6.75 -3.71 12.40
N VAL A 90 8.04 -3.41 12.51
CA VAL A 90 8.59 -2.11 12.09
C VAL A 90 8.46 -1.91 10.58
N ALA A 91 8.75 -2.92 9.77
CA ALA A 91 8.58 -2.87 8.33
C ALA A 91 7.13 -2.57 7.91
N ALA A 92 6.14 -3.15 8.60
CA ALA A 92 4.73 -2.86 8.35
C ALA A 92 4.39 -1.39 8.62
N THR A 93 4.95 -0.80 9.68
CA THR A 93 4.74 0.62 10.01
C THR A 93 5.42 1.56 9.02
N ILE A 94 6.67 1.27 8.63
CA ILE A 94 7.44 2.09 7.68
C ILE A 94 6.79 2.04 6.29
N LEU A 95 6.35 0.86 5.83
CA LEU A 95 5.62 0.74 4.57
C LEU A 95 4.37 1.61 4.60
N ARG A 96 3.56 1.59 5.66
CA ARG A 96 2.40 2.48 5.78
C ARG A 96 2.79 3.96 5.74
N SER A 97 3.90 4.35 6.38
CA SER A 97 4.39 5.73 6.41
C SER A 97 4.96 6.25 5.08
N PHE A 98 5.31 5.38 4.13
CA PHE A 98 5.74 5.83 2.80
C PHE A 98 4.59 6.20 1.85
N PHE A 99 3.36 5.80 2.18
CA PHE A 99 2.17 6.03 1.34
C PHE A 99 1.10 6.91 2.01
N LEU A 100 1.40 7.44 3.20
CA LEU A 100 0.65 8.49 3.91
C LEU A 100 1.37 9.83 3.74
#